data_AF-A0A1Y5DC88-F1
#
_entry.id   AF-A0A1Y5DC88-F1
#
_cell.length_a   1.000
_cell.length_b   1.000
_cell.length_c   1.000
_cell.angle_alpha   90.00
_cell.angle_beta   90.00
_cell.angle_gamma   90.00
#
_symmetry.space_group_name_H-M   'P 1'
#
loop_
_entity.id
_entity.type
_entity.pdbx_description
1 polymer ?
#
loop_
_entity_poly.entity_id
_entity_poly.type
_entity_poly.pdbx_seq_one_letter_code
_entity_poly.pdbx_strand_id
1 'polypeptide(L)' 'MAQESYRLRGDGSNQEIVSRLQNEIAKLESQLKRLQVEEAPHRFSLMKTYKTMIASRQELLTQMNG' A
#
# COMPACT_ATOMS: atom_id res chain seq x y z
N MET A 1 2.40 -28.20 19.56
CA MET A 1 3.25 -27.11 20.08
C MET A 1 2.95 -25.90 19.20
N ALA A 2 1.99 -25.06 19.63
CA ALA A 2 2.20 -23.64 19.97
C ALA A 2 2.75 -22.88 18.74
N GLN A 3 2.00 -22.02 18.06
CA GLN A 3 1.61 -20.64 18.43
C GLN A 3 0.77 -20.13 17.22
N GLU A 4 -0.21 -19.24 17.28
CA GLU A 4 -0.49 -18.17 18.22
C GLU A 4 -1.97 -17.78 18.05
N SER A 5 -2.71 -17.94 19.13
CA SER A 5 -3.83 -17.11 19.58
C SER A 5 -4.45 -16.15 18.57
N TYR A 6 -5.54 -16.61 17.95
CA TYR A 6 -6.60 -15.81 17.31
C TYR A 6 -7.39 -15.00 18.35
N ARG A 7 -6.68 -14.30 19.23
CA ARG A 7 -7.20 -13.50 20.33
C ARG A 7 -6.25 -12.33 20.51
N LEU A 8 -6.68 -11.15 20.09
CA LEU A 8 -6.80 -9.96 20.93
C LEU A 8 -7.22 -8.75 20.08
N ARG A 9 -8.49 -8.36 20.25
CA ARG A 9 -8.98 -6.97 20.39
C ARG A 9 -8.70 -6.00 19.23
N GLY A 10 -9.79 -5.49 18.65
CA GLY A 10 -9.89 -4.62 17.47
C GLY A 10 -9.22 -3.23 17.52
N ASP A 11 -8.09 -3.10 18.21
CA ASP A 11 -7.21 -1.93 18.18
C ASP A 11 -5.89 -2.26 17.44
N GLY A 12 -5.36 -3.48 17.62
CA GLY A 12 -4.18 -3.96 16.89
C GLY A 12 -4.43 -4.22 15.40
N SER A 13 -5.66 -4.58 15.02
CA SER A 13 -6.03 -4.81 13.61
C SER A 13 -5.92 -3.54 12.77
N ASN A 14 -6.27 -2.37 13.31
CA ASN A 14 -6.15 -1.11 12.58
C ASN A 14 -4.69 -0.72 12.37
N GLN A 15 -3.83 -0.87 13.39
CA GLN A 15 -2.40 -0.64 13.23
C GLN A 15 -1.75 -1.62 12.24
N GLU A 16 -2.18 -2.88 12.23
CA GLU A 16 -1.72 -3.87 11.26
C GLU A 16 -2.17 -3.54 9.83
N ILE A 17 -3.43 -3.11 9.67
CA ILE A 17 -3.96 -2.64 8.37
C ILE A 17 -3.20 -1.40 7.89
N VAL A 18 -2.94 -0.43 8.78
CA VAL A 18 -2.14 0.77 8.47
C VAL A 18 -0.73 0.38 8.04
N SER A 19 -0.07 -0.53 8.77
CA SER A 19 1.28 -1.01 8.41
C SER A 19 1.30 -1.74 7.07
N ARG A 20 0.27 -2.54 6.77
CA ARG A 20 0.11 -3.20 5.47
C ARG A 20 -0.09 -2.20 4.33
N LEU A 21 -0.96 -1.20 4.53
CA LEU A 21 -1.21 -0.14 3.54
C LEU A 21 0.05 0.69 3.27
N GLN A 22 0.81 1.05 4.31
CA GLN A 22 2.09 1.74 4.16
C GLN A 22 3.10 0.91 3.37
N ASN A 23 3.21 -0.40 3.66
CA ASN A 23 4.07 -1.30 2.91
C ASN A 23 3.64 -1.44 1.44
N GLU A 24 2.33 -1.50 1.16
CA GLU A 24 1.81 -1.51 -0.21
C GLU A 24 2.15 -0.21 -0.95
N ILE A 25 1.97 0.95 -0.32
CA ILE A 25 2.33 2.25 -0.91
C ILE A 25 3.82 2.28 -1.24
N ALA A 26 4.69 1.91 -0.30
CA ALA A 26 6.14 1.90 -0.53
C ALA A 26 6.55 0.99 -1.70
N LYS A 27 5.90 -0.18 -1.84
CA LYS A 27 6.11 -1.08 -2.99
C LYS A 27 5.66 -0.45 -4.30
N LEU A 28 4.48 0.16 -4.32
CA LEU A 28 3.94 0.82 -5.51
C LEU A 28 4.80 2.03 -5.92
N GLU A 29 5.29 2.82 -4.96
CA GLU A 29 6.21 3.93 -5.20
C GLU A 29 7.56 3.45 -5.78
N SER A 30 8.11 2.35 -5.23
CA SER A 30 9.34 1.74 -5.76
C SER A 30 9.13 1.23 -7.20
N GLN A 31 8.01 0.56 -7.47
CA GLN A 31 7.66 0.10 -8.82
C GLN A 31 7.46 1.27 -9.78
N LEU A 32 6.80 2.33 -9.36
CA LEU A 32 6.60 3.53 -10.16
C LEU A 32 7.91 4.25 -10.46
N LYS A 33 8.84 4.32 -9.50
CA LYS A 33 10.17 4.90 -9.69
C LYS A 33 10.99 4.10 -10.70
N ARG A 34 10.91 2.77 -10.68
CA ARG A 34 11.55 1.91 -11.68
C ARG A 34 10.93 2.09 -13.07
N LEU A 35 9.61 2.08 -13.13
CA LEU A 35 8.85 2.27 -14.37
C LEU A 35 9.10 3.64 -15.02
N GLN A 36 9.43 4.68 -14.25
CA GLN A 36 9.81 5.99 -14.79
C GLN A 36 11.11 5.94 -15.61
N VAL A 37 12.03 5.06 -15.24
CA VAL A 37 13.34 4.91 -15.88
C VAL A 37 13.27 3.86 -17.00
N GLU A 38 12.38 2.88 -16.89
CA GLU A 38 12.19 1.85 -17.90
C GLU A 38 11.48 2.40 -19.17
N GLU A 39 12.03 2.08 -20.35
CA GLU A 39 11.39 2.33 -21.63
C GLU A 39 10.43 1.18 -21.98
N ALA A 40 9.30 1.13 -21.27
CA ALA A 40 8.22 0.18 -21.55
C ALA A 40 7.14 0.80 -22.46
N PRO A 41 6.65 0.08 -23.48
CA PRO A 41 5.44 0.50 -24.18
C PRO A 41 4.30 0.59 -23.17
N HIS A 42 3.56 1.71 -23.18
CA HIS A 42 2.51 2.05 -22.20
C HIS A 42 2.96 2.47 -20.79
N ARG A 43 4.25 2.81 -20.57
CA ARG A 43 4.73 3.33 -19.27
C ARG A 43 3.85 4.44 -18.67
N PHE A 44 3.36 5.36 -19.51
CA PHE A 44 2.51 6.47 -19.05
C PHE A 44 1.16 5.99 -18.50
N SER A 45 0.55 4.99 -19.15
CA SER A 45 -0.71 4.41 -18.68
C SER A 45 -0.51 3.68 -17.35
N LEU A 46 0.54 2.86 -17.27
CA LEU A 46 0.86 2.11 -16.05
C LEU A 46 1.29 3.03 -14.90
N MET A 47 2.03 4.11 -15.17
CA MET A 47 2.32 5.16 -14.20
C MET A 47 1.04 5.83 -13.68
N LYS A 48 0.07 6.12 -14.55
CA LYS A 48 -1.22 6.70 -14.14
C LYS A 48 -1.95 5.75 -13.21
N THR A 49 -2.03 4.47 -13.54
CA THR A 49 -2.64 3.44 -12.70
C THR A 49 -1.95 3.35 -11.33
N TYR A 50 -0.62 3.29 -11.29
CA TYR A 50 0.12 3.26 -10.03
C TYR A 50 -0.11 4.51 -9.18
N LYS A 51 -0.13 5.70 -9.77
CA LYS A 51 -0.49 6.94 -9.05
C LYS A 51 -1.89 6.87 -8.46
N THR A 52 -2.88 6.39 -9.21
CA THR A 52 -4.25 6.20 -8.70
C THR A 52 -4.30 5.18 -7.57
N MET A 53 -3.57 4.06 -7.68
CA MET A 53 -3.50 3.04 -6.65
C MET A 53 -2.86 3.53 -5.35
N ILE A 54 -1.81 4.36 -5.46
CA ILE A 54 -1.17 5.02 -4.31
C ILE A 54 -2.13 6.01 -3.67
N ALA A 55 -2.75 6.89 -4.46
CA ALA A 55 -3.69 7.89 -3.97
C ALA A 55 -4.87 7.26 -3.21
N SER A 56 -5.45 6.18 -3.75
CA SER A 56 -6.52 5.43 -3.07
C SER A 56 -6.08 4.86 -1.72
N ARG A 57 -4.86 4.32 -1.61
CA ARG A 57 -4.32 3.78 -0.35
C ARG A 57 -3.97 4.88 0.65
N GLN A 58 -3.49 6.02 0.17
CA GLN A 58 -3.25 7.21 1.00
C GLN A 58 -4.56 7.80 1.53
N GLU A 59 -5.61 7.82 0.71
CA GLU A 59 -6.94 8.25 1.12
C GLU A 59 -7.52 7.31 2.19
N LEU A 60 -7.40 5.99 2.01
CA LEU A 60 -7.78 5.00 3.03
C LEU A 60 -6.99 5.18 4.33
N LEU A 61 -5.67 5.40 4.26
CA LEU A 61 -4.86 5.71 5.44
C LEU A 61 -5.32 6.99 6.14
N THR A 62 -5.65 8.02 5.36
CA THR A 62 -6.15 9.30 5.91
C THR A 62 -7.48 9.10 6.63
N GLN A 63 -8.40 8.30 6.06
CA GLN A 63 -9.67 7.96 6.68
C GLN A 63 -9.52 7.09 7.94
N MET A 64 -8.46 6.28 8.03
CA MET A 64 -8.18 5.45 9.21
C MET A 64 -7.45 6.20 10.34
N ASN A 65 -6.73 7.28 9.99
CA ASN A 65 -5.97 8.11 10.93
C ASN A 65 -6.71 9.38 11.38
N GLY A 66 -7.81 9.75 10.72
CA GLY A 66 -8.68 10.90 11.05
C GLY A 66 -9.91 10.46 11.82
#